data_AF-A0A3D4SYZ8-F1
#
_entry.id   AF-A0A3D4SYZ8-F1
#
_cell.length_a   1.000
_cell.length_b   1.000
_cell.length_c   1.000
_cell.angle_alpha   90.00
_cell.angle_beta   90.00
_cell.angle_gamma   90.00
#
_symmetry.space_group_name_H-M   'P 1'
#
loop_
_entity.id
_entity.type
_entity.pdbx_description
1 polymer ?
#
loop_
_entity_poly.entity_id
_entity_poly.type
_entity_poly.pdbx_seq_one_letter_code
_entity_poly.pdbx_strand_id
1 'polypeptide(L)' 'MSGHSKWATTKHKKAANDAKRGKEFAKLIKNIEVAARSGGGDPTGNPTLYDAIQKAKKSS' A
#
# COMPACT_ATOMS: atom_id res chain seq x y z
N MET A 1 -38.70 -0.35 10.91
CA MET A 1 -37.89 0.47 9.98
C MET A 1 -36.72 1.07 10.75
N SER A 2 -35.51 0.90 10.22
CA SER A 2 -34.36 1.80 10.38
C SER A 2 -33.63 1.86 11.74
N GLY A 3 -33.08 0.73 12.18
CA GLY A 3 -31.96 0.68 13.15
C GLY A 3 -30.57 0.77 12.50
N HIS A 4 -30.50 0.99 11.19
CA HIS A 4 -29.24 1.10 10.45
C HIS A 4 -28.75 2.55 10.46
N SER A 5 -27.87 2.85 11.41
CA SER A 5 -27.02 4.03 11.34
C SER A 5 -26.14 3.91 10.09
N LYS A 6 -26.44 4.73 9.07
CA LYS A 6 -25.60 4.90 7.86
C LYS A 6 -24.13 5.08 8.26
N TRP A 7 -23.89 5.82 9.35
CA TRP A 7 -22.57 6.04 9.92
C TRP A 7 -21.92 4.74 10.42
N ALA A 8 -22.64 3.89 11.15
CA ALA A 8 -22.09 2.61 11.64
C ALA A 8 -21.64 1.72 10.47
N THR A 9 -22.46 1.59 9.43
CA THR A 9 -22.11 0.81 8.23
C THR A 9 -20.91 1.41 7.49
N THR A 10 -20.86 2.74 7.32
CA THR A 10 -19.70 3.41 6.72
C THR A 10 -18.44 3.22 7.55
N LYS A 11 -18.51 3.31 8.88
CA LYS A 11 -17.38 3.11 9.80
C LYS A 11 -16.81 1.71 9.66
N HIS A 12 -17.64 0.67 9.70
CA HIS A 12 -17.18 -0.71 9.56
C HIS A 12 -16.55 -0.99 8.20
N LYS A 13 -17.18 -0.51 7.11
CA LYS A 13 -16.65 -0.65 5.76
C LYS A 13 -15.30 0.07 5.61
N LYS A 14 -15.18 1.28 6.15
CA LYS A 14 -13.94 2.06 6.14
C LYS A 14 -12.84 1.33 6.91
N ALA A 15 -13.11 0.86 8.12
CA ALA A 15 -12.13 0.13 8.92
C ALA A 15 -11.59 -1.13 8.21
N ALA A 16 -12.46 -1.89 7.55
CA ALA A 16 -12.06 -3.06 6.77
C ALA A 16 -11.17 -2.67 5.56
N ASN A 17 -11.50 -1.58 4.87
CA ASN A 17 -10.71 -1.08 3.75
C ASN A 17 -9.36 -0.52 4.20
N ASP A 18 -9.33 0.23 5.29
CA ASP A 18 -8.10 0.81 5.84
C ASP A 18 -7.15 -0.30 6.33
N ALA A 19 -7.68 -1.36 6.96
CA ALA A 19 -6.88 -2.52 7.35
C ALA A 19 -6.26 -3.25 6.14
N LYS A 20 -6.98 -3.35 5.03
CA LYS A 20 -6.45 -3.92 3.78
C LYS A 20 -5.35 -3.03 3.19
N ARG A 21 -5.62 -1.72 3.07
CA ARG A 21 -4.67 -0.73 2.55
C ARG A 21 -3.39 -0.69 3.39
N GLY A 22 -3.49 -0.75 4.71
CA GLY A 22 -2.32 -0.79 5.59
C GLY A 22 -1.41 -2.00 5.34
N LYS A 23 -2.00 -3.19 5.12
CA LYS A 23 -1.25 -4.40 4.78
C LYS A 23 -0.56 -4.30 3.40
N GLU A 24 -1.25 -3.73 2.42
CA GLU A 24 -0.68 -3.52 1.08
C GLU A 24 0.48 -2.51 1.12
N PHE A 25 0.31 -1.41 1.85
CA PHE A 25 1.34 -0.39 2.03
C PHE A 25 2.61 -0.96 2.68
N ALA A 26 2.46 -1.77 3.73
CA ALA A 26 3.58 -2.44 4.37
C ALA A 26 4.35 -3.36 3.40
N LYS A 27 3.64 -4.09 2.52
CA LYS A 27 4.27 -4.94 1.49
C LYS A 27 5.03 -4.11 0.45
N LEU A 28 4.45 -2.99 0.02
CA LEU A 28 5.09 -2.09 -0.95
C LEU A 28 6.39 -1.50 -0.40
N ILE A 29 6.38 -1.01 0.85
CA ILE A 29 7.60 -0.54 1.52
C ILE A 29 8.64 -1.66 1.59
N LYS A 30 8.24 -2.86 2.00
CA LYS A 30 9.19 -3.97 2.13
C LYS A 30 9.83 -4.32 0.79
N ASN A 31 9.07 -4.28 -0.29
CA ASN A 31 9.59 -4.55 -1.63
C ASN A 31 10.59 -3.49 -2.08
N ILE A 32 10.33 -2.20 -1.80
CA ILE A 32 11.27 -1.12 -2.10
C ILE A 32 12.56 -1.28 -1.28
N GLU A 33 12.44 -1.58 0.02
CA GLU A 33 13.59 -1.80 0.91
C GLU A 33 14.47 -2.95 0.42
N VAL A 34 13.86 -4.08 0.04
CA VAL A 34 14.58 -5.24 -0.48
C VAL A 34 15.22 -4.93 -1.83
N ALA A 35 14.51 -4.27 -2.74
CA ALA A 35 15.05 -3.89 -4.05
C ALA A 35 16.26 -2.95 -3.91
N ALA A 36 16.17 -1.94 -3.02
CA ALA A 36 17.26 -1.02 -2.74
C ALA A 36 18.46 -1.70 -2.07
N ARG A 37 18.22 -2.68 -1.19
CA ARG A 37 19.29 -3.44 -0.53
C ARG A 37 20.03 -4.35 -1.51
N SER A 38 19.31 -5.00 -2.43
CA SER A 38 19.91 -5.97 -3.36
C SER A 38 20.60 -5.33 -4.57
N GLY A 39 20.06 -4.22 -5.10
CA GLY A 39 20.56 -3.60 -6.34
C GLY A 39 21.10 -2.18 -6.17
N GLY A 40 21.24 -1.70 -4.94
CA GLY A 40 21.66 -0.33 -4.65
C GLY A 40 20.49 0.67 -4.70
N GLY A 41 20.73 1.86 -4.12
CA GLY A 41 19.72 2.89 -3.90
C GLY A 41 19.41 3.77 -5.11
N ASP A 42 20.07 3.55 -6.25
CA ASP A 42 19.86 4.32 -7.48
C ASP A 42 18.78 3.65 -8.36
N PRO A 43 17.60 4.26 -8.54
CA PRO A 43 16.54 3.70 -9.38
C PRO A 43 16.90 3.63 -10.87
N THR A 44 17.89 4.40 -11.34
CA THR A 44 18.30 4.40 -12.75
C THR A 44 19.17 3.19 -13.09
N GLY A 45 19.95 2.69 -12.13
CA GLY A 45 20.76 1.48 -12.25
C GLY A 45 20.05 0.20 -11.77
N ASN A 46 18.87 0.32 -11.16
CA ASN A 46 18.14 -0.79 -10.56
C ASN A 46 16.67 -0.83 -11.05
N PRO A 47 16.39 -1.56 -12.15
CA PRO A 47 15.04 -1.67 -12.70
C PRO A 47 14.02 -2.20 -11.70
N THR A 48 14.42 -3.12 -10.82
CA THR A 48 13.55 -3.68 -9.78
C THR A 48 13.12 -2.61 -8.76
N LEU A 49 14.03 -1.71 -8.39
CA LEU A 49 13.72 -0.58 -7.52
C LEU A 49 12.80 0.42 -8.21
N TYR A 50 13.07 0.74 -9.48
CA TYR A 50 12.21 1.61 -10.28
C TYR A 50 10.76 1.09 -10.34
N ASP A 51 10.59 -0.18 -10.70
CA ASP A 51 9.26 -0.81 -10.79
C ASP A 51 8.56 -0.86 -9.42
N ALA A 52 9.30 -1.15 -8.35
CA ALA A 52 8.75 -1.14 -7.00
C ALA A 52 8.23 0.25 -6.59
N ILE A 53 8.97 1.31 -6.94
CA ILE A 53 8.57 2.71 -6.69
C ILE A 53 7.34 3.08 -7.53
N GLN A 54 7.32 2.73 -8.82
CA GLN A 54 6.18 3.02 -9.69
C GLN A 54 4.91 2.32 -9.20
N LYS A 55 5.02 1.05 -8.80
CA LYS A 55 3.91 0.29 -8.24
C LYS A 55 3.40 0.91 -6.94
N ALA A 56 4.29 1.36 -6.06
CA ALA A 56 3.90 2.03 -4.82
C ALA A 56 3.16 3.36 -5.09
N LYS A 57 3.65 4.18 -6.01
CA LYS A 57 3.00 5.44 -6.41
C LYS A 57 1.60 5.22 -7.00
N LYS A 58 1.41 4.17 -7.81
CA LYS A 58 0.11 3.85 -8.40
C LYS A 58 -0.91 3.32 -7.38
N SER A 59 -0.43 2.73 -6.28
CA SER A 59 -1.27 2.19 -5.19
C SER A 59 -1.55 3.20 -4.08
N SER A 60 -0.97 4.40 -4.15
CA SER A 60 -1.16 5.50 -3.20
C SER A 60 -2.39 6.34 -3.54
#